data_AF-A0A1E3L7R3-F1
#
_entry.id   AF-A0A1E3L7R3-F1
#
_cell.length_a   1.000
_cell.length_b   1.000
_cell.length_c   1.000
_cell.angle_alpha   90.00
_cell.angle_beta   90.00
_cell.angle_gamma   90.00
#
_symmetry.space_group_name_H-M   'P 1'
#
loop_
_entity.id
_entity.type
_entity.pdbx_description
1 polymer ?
#
loop_
_entity_poly.entity_id
_entity_poly.type
_entity_poly.pdbx_seq_one_letter_code
_entity_poly.pdbx_strand_id
1 'polypeptide(L)'
;MAKQANNSIPVLIYRYQGPKRNIGFHLSPFNKEENQTEISFKDMLFIYNEDFNYIRPLLDKRFPLIHPYTMETMNQFDPCWDNPIGKEIWMDILAELQQQNVEEEELQLFLQQFHTWISERLQSAEGIEVTGNL
;
A
#
# COMPACT_ATOMS: atom_id res chain seq x y z
N MET A 1 -34.54 -7.42 -7.46
CA MET A 1 -33.72 -7.11 -6.27
C MET A 1 -32.26 -7.12 -6.71
N ALA A 2 -31.65 -5.96 -6.87
CA ALA A 2 -30.25 -5.86 -7.28
C ALA A 2 -29.36 -6.25 -6.10
N LYS A 3 -28.43 -7.20 -6.30
CA LYS A 3 -27.35 -7.49 -5.35
C LYS A 3 -26.61 -6.17 -5.07
N GLN A 4 -26.66 -5.69 -3.83
CA GLN A 4 -25.70 -4.68 -3.37
C GLN A 4 -24.31 -5.25 -3.62
N ALA A 5 -23.58 -4.69 -4.56
CA ALA A 5 -22.18 -5.00 -4.72
C ALA A 5 -21.49 -4.58 -3.42
N ASN A 6 -20.85 -5.51 -2.71
CA ASN A 6 -20.02 -5.18 -1.56
C ASN A 6 -18.97 -4.15 -2.02
N ASN A 7 -19.15 -2.91 -1.56
CA ASN A 7 -18.28 -1.77 -1.84
C ASN A 7 -17.27 -1.66 -0.68
N SER A 8 -16.57 -2.75 -0.38
CA SER A 8 -15.63 -2.83 0.75
C SER A 8 -14.21 -2.92 0.23
N ILE A 9 -13.30 -2.20 0.89
CA ILE A 9 -11.86 -2.30 0.61
C ILE A 9 -11.38 -3.71 0.95
N PRO A 10 -10.73 -4.43 0.02
CA PRO A 10 -10.06 -5.69 0.29
C PRO A 10 -9.06 -5.53 1.45
N VAL A 11 -9.03 -6.49 2.36
CA VAL A 11 -8.11 -6.48 3.50
C VAL A 11 -7.07 -7.59 3.31
N LEU A 12 -5.79 -7.22 3.38
CA LEU A 12 -4.69 -8.18 3.45
C LEU A 12 -4.28 -8.33 4.92
N ILE A 13 -4.34 -9.57 5.41
CA ILE A 13 -4.13 -9.92 6.82
C ILE A 13 -3.04 -10.99 6.89
N TYR A 14 -2.18 -10.87 7.89
CA TYR A 14 -1.22 -11.90 8.26
C TYR A 14 -1.50 -12.42 9.66
N ARG A 15 -1.21 -11.65 10.71
CA ARG A 15 -1.35 -12.07 12.11
C ARG A 15 -2.40 -11.30 12.88
N TYR A 16 -3.01 -10.26 12.31
CA TYR A 16 -4.01 -9.48 13.03
C TYR A 16 -5.22 -10.32 13.47
N GLN A 17 -5.41 -10.44 14.79
CA GLN A 17 -6.53 -11.15 15.42
C GLN A 17 -7.46 -10.22 16.21
N GLY A 18 -7.21 -8.91 16.16
CA GLY A 18 -7.94 -7.90 16.92
C GLY A 18 -9.34 -7.57 16.39
N PRO A 19 -10.10 -6.71 17.10
CA PRO A 19 -11.40 -6.23 16.64
C PRO A 19 -11.25 -5.39 15.37
N LYS A 20 -12.22 -5.42 14.44
CA LYS A 20 -12.24 -4.56 13.23
C LYS A 20 -12.40 -3.08 13.58
N ARG A 21 -11.32 -2.46 14.08
CA ARG A 21 -11.21 -1.02 14.39
C ARG A 21 -10.71 -0.22 13.18
N ASN A 22 -10.30 -0.91 12.11
CA ASN A 22 -9.75 -0.35 10.88
C ASN A 22 -8.58 0.60 11.12
N ILE A 23 -7.74 0.32 12.13
CA ILE A 23 -6.50 1.05 12.40
C ILE A 23 -5.36 0.40 11.63
N GLY A 24 -4.77 1.15 10.70
CA GLY A 24 -3.77 0.65 9.77
C GLY A 24 -3.57 1.59 8.59
N PHE A 25 -3.37 1.00 7.42
CA PHE A 25 -2.97 1.71 6.21
C PHE A 25 -3.85 1.33 5.04
N HIS A 26 -4.31 2.35 4.32
CA HIS A 26 -4.93 2.21 3.01
C HIS A 26 -3.87 2.41 1.94
N LEU A 27 -3.89 1.55 0.94
CA LEU A 27 -3.09 1.68 -0.26
C LEU A 27 -4.01 1.97 -1.43
N SER A 28 -3.73 3.04 -2.15
CA SER A 28 -4.57 3.54 -3.23
C SER A 28 -3.71 3.86 -4.46
N PRO A 29 -4.01 3.33 -5.65
CA PRO A 29 -3.31 3.72 -6.87
C PRO A 29 -3.63 5.16 -7.23
N PHE A 30 -2.64 5.92 -7.70
CA PHE A 30 -2.88 7.29 -8.16
C PHE A 30 -2.30 7.55 -9.55
N ASN A 31 -2.88 8.54 -10.22
CA ASN A 31 -2.42 9.10 -11.49
C ASN A 31 -2.39 10.63 -11.35
N LYS A 32 -1.36 11.30 -11.87
CA LYS A 32 -1.20 12.76 -11.75
C LYS A 32 -2.17 13.57 -12.63
N GLU A 33 -2.78 12.96 -13.65
CA GLU A 33 -3.71 13.67 -14.53
C GLU A 33 -5.11 13.83 -13.90
N GLU A 34 -5.65 15.05 -13.98
CA GLU A 34 -6.90 15.52 -13.33
C GLU A 34 -8.20 14.80 -13.77
N ASN A 35 -8.16 13.89 -14.74
CA ASN A 35 -9.32 13.08 -15.10
C ASN A 35 -9.44 11.88 -14.15
N GLN A 36 -9.64 12.18 -12.87
CA GLN A 36 -9.84 11.20 -11.80
C GLN A 36 -11.10 10.37 -12.10
N THR A 37 -10.88 9.17 -12.62
CA THR A 37 -11.86 8.11 -12.41
C THR A 37 -11.86 7.84 -10.92
N GLU A 38 -13.01 8.02 -10.26
CA GLU A 38 -13.18 7.75 -8.84
C GLU A 38 -12.57 6.37 -8.51
N ILE A 39 -11.55 6.35 -7.64
CA ILE A 39 -10.86 5.11 -7.29
C ILE A 39 -11.87 4.24 -6.55
N SER A 40 -12.21 3.09 -7.13
CA SER A 40 -13.14 2.17 -6.47
C SER A 40 -12.52 1.62 -5.21
N PHE A 41 -13.30 1.44 -4.15
CA PHE A 41 -12.84 0.75 -2.95
C PHE A 41 -12.28 -0.65 -3.23
N LYS A 42 -12.71 -1.30 -4.32
CA LYS A 42 -12.17 -2.60 -4.75
C LYS A 42 -10.75 -2.51 -5.32
N ASP A 43 -10.33 -1.32 -5.73
CA ASP A 43 -9.00 -1.03 -6.26
C ASP A 43 -8.02 -0.57 -5.19
N MET A 44 -8.49 -0.43 -3.94
CA MET A 44 -7.67 -0.16 -2.77
C MET A 44 -7.27 -1.46 -2.05
N LEU A 45 -6.36 -1.34 -1.10
CA LEU A 45 -6.00 -2.39 -0.16
C LEU A 45 -5.92 -1.81 1.25
N PHE A 46 -6.44 -2.53 2.24
CA PHE A 46 -6.25 -2.19 3.64
C PHE A 46 -5.35 -3.23 4.31
N ILE A 47 -4.40 -2.76 5.12
CA ILE A 47 -3.49 -3.58 5.93
C ILE A 47 -3.53 -3.05 7.35
N TYR A 48 -3.76 -3.92 8.34
CA TYR A 48 -3.71 -3.52 9.74
C TYR A 48 -2.29 -3.08 10.14
N ASN A 49 -2.19 -2.15 11.07
CA ASN A 49 -0.90 -1.62 11.53
C ASN A 49 0.09 -2.73 11.93
N GLU A 50 -0.39 -3.75 12.65
CA GLU A 50 0.43 -4.88 13.11
C GLU A 50 1.07 -5.65 11.94
N ASP A 51 0.31 -5.88 10.87
CA ASP A 51 0.76 -6.59 9.67
C ASP A 51 1.58 -5.67 8.76
N PHE A 52 1.31 -4.37 8.76
CA PHE A 52 2.07 -3.40 7.98
C PHE A 52 3.52 -3.23 8.48
N ASN A 53 3.80 -3.57 9.74
CA ASN A 53 5.16 -3.56 10.30
C ASN A 53 6.14 -4.49 9.54
N TYR A 54 5.65 -5.48 8.80
CA TYR A 54 6.49 -6.35 7.97
C TYR A 54 6.87 -5.70 6.62
N ILE A 55 6.17 -4.63 6.22
CA ILE A 55 6.42 -3.87 4.99
C ILE A 55 7.12 -2.54 5.30
N ARG A 56 6.75 -1.91 6.42
CA ARG A 56 7.18 -0.57 6.83
C ARG A 56 8.70 -0.33 6.75
N PRO A 57 9.58 -1.25 7.20
CA PRO A 57 11.03 -1.03 7.10
C PRO A 57 11.55 -0.87 5.68
N LEU A 58 10.90 -1.46 4.67
CA LEU A 58 11.27 -1.27 3.27
C LEU A 58 10.90 0.13 2.77
N LEU A 59 9.77 0.67 3.24
CA LEU A 59 9.33 2.02 2.89
C LEU A 59 10.23 3.07 3.54
N ASP A 60 10.52 2.94 4.83
CA ASP A 60 11.33 3.91 5.56
C ASP A 60 12.73 4.11 4.93
N LYS A 61 13.32 3.05 4.36
CA LYS A 61 14.61 3.13 3.65
C LYS A 61 14.60 4.00 2.39
N ARG A 62 13.42 4.29 1.84
CA ARG A 62 13.29 5.09 0.61
C ARG A 62 13.25 6.58 0.88
N PHE A 63 12.97 6.99 2.12
CA PHE A 63 12.96 8.39 2.49
C PHE A 63 14.40 8.92 2.65
N PRO A 64 14.66 10.18 2.26
CA PRO A 64 13.71 11.17 1.77
C PRO A 64 13.24 10.94 0.33
N LEU A 65 11.98 11.28 0.05
CA LEU A 65 11.35 11.19 -1.28
C LEU A 65 10.84 12.55 -1.74
N ILE A 66 10.67 12.73 -3.05
CA ILE A 66 9.99 13.90 -3.61
C ILE A 66 8.51 13.58 -3.77
N HIS A 67 7.66 14.43 -3.17
CA HIS A 67 6.22 14.32 -3.27
C HIS A 67 5.78 14.51 -4.73
N PRO A 68 5.05 13.56 -5.34
CA PRO A 68 4.76 13.56 -6.77
C PRO A 68 3.85 14.71 -7.22
N TYR A 69 3.05 15.28 -6.33
CA TYR A 69 2.15 16.42 -6.62
C TYR A 69 2.73 17.79 -6.29
N THR A 70 3.29 17.97 -5.09
CA THR A 70 3.78 19.27 -4.62
C THR A 70 5.24 19.52 -4.95
N MET A 71 5.99 18.48 -5.36
CA MET A 71 7.44 18.51 -5.55
C MET A 71 8.24 18.82 -4.28
N GLU A 72 7.59 18.79 -3.11
CA GLU A 72 8.23 18.99 -1.82
C GLU A 72 8.96 17.72 -1.35
N THR A 73 9.95 17.89 -0.48
CA THR A 73 10.66 16.75 0.10
C THR A 73 9.87 16.16 1.27
N MET A 74 9.50 14.89 1.15
CA MET A 74 9.00 14.07 2.25
C MET A 74 10.21 13.44 2.95
N ASN A 75 10.52 13.88 4.17
CA ASN A 75 11.73 13.44 4.88
C ASN A 75 11.60 12.07 5.52
N GLN A 76 10.37 11.64 5.81
CA GLN A 76 10.05 10.39 6.46
C GLN A 76 8.61 10.01 6.12
N PHE A 77 8.27 8.74 6.31
CA PHE A 77 6.89 8.28 6.19
C PHE A 77 6.06 8.78 7.38
N ASP A 78 4.92 9.39 7.09
CA ASP A 78 3.93 9.86 8.07
C ASP A 78 2.83 8.81 8.33
N PRO A 79 2.74 8.22 9.53
CA PRO A 79 1.72 7.22 9.85
C PRO A 79 0.29 7.76 9.99
N CYS A 80 0.10 9.09 10.01
CA CYS A 80 -1.20 9.72 10.24
C CYS A 80 -1.76 10.41 8.97
N TRP A 81 -0.97 10.44 7.89
CA TRP A 81 -1.28 11.17 6.66
C TRP A 81 -0.93 10.38 5.40
N ASP A 82 -1.06 11.04 4.25
CA ASP A 82 -0.82 10.49 2.93
C ASP A 82 0.69 10.44 2.63
N ASN A 83 1.11 9.31 2.06
CA ASN A 83 2.48 9.07 1.61
C ASN A 83 2.45 8.61 0.15
N PRO A 84 2.32 9.54 -0.81
CA PRO A 84 2.30 9.20 -2.23
C PRO A 84 3.69 8.79 -2.72
N ILE A 85 3.84 7.51 -3.09
CA ILE A 85 5.10 6.94 -3.55
C ILE A 85 4.99 6.58 -5.04
N GLY A 86 5.93 7.08 -5.84
CA GLY A 86 5.96 6.89 -7.29
C GLY A 86 6.31 5.45 -7.70
N LYS A 87 5.85 5.06 -8.89
CA LYS A 87 6.02 3.72 -9.47
C LYS A 87 7.46 3.19 -9.44
N GLU A 88 8.45 4.01 -9.82
CA GLU A 88 9.86 3.59 -9.84
C GLU A 88 10.35 3.19 -8.45
N ILE A 89 9.98 3.96 -7.42
CA ILE A 89 10.33 3.65 -6.03
C ILE A 89 9.66 2.37 -5.55
N TRP A 90 8.40 2.14 -5.94
CA TRP A 90 7.73 0.88 -5.68
C TRP A 90 8.39 -0.30 -6.37
N MET A 91 8.85 -0.16 -7.61
CA MET A 91 9.58 -1.21 -8.30
C MET A 91 10.86 -1.60 -7.54
N ASP A 92 11.59 -0.61 -7.00
CA ASP A 92 12.75 -0.88 -6.13
C ASP A 92 12.37 -1.55 -4.81
N ILE A 93 11.25 -1.16 -4.19
CA ILE A 93 10.72 -1.83 -2.98
C ILE A 93 10.37 -3.29 -3.27
N LEU A 94 9.69 -3.56 -4.38
CA LEU A 94 9.28 -4.90 -4.78
C LEU A 94 10.49 -5.79 -5.10
N ALA A 95 11.51 -5.24 -5.77
CA ALA A 95 12.74 -5.95 -6.05
C ALA A 95 13.49 -6.33 -4.75
N GLU A 96 13.56 -5.43 -3.76
CA GLU A 96 14.16 -5.72 -2.46
C GLU A 96 13.31 -6.74 -1.67
N LEU A 97 11.99 -6.64 -1.74
CA LEU A 97 11.07 -7.58 -1.10
C LEU A 97 11.25 -9.01 -1.61
N GLN A 98 11.42 -9.20 -2.93
CA GLN A 98 11.66 -10.51 -3.54
C GLN A 98 13.00 -11.15 -3.11
N GLN A 99 13.97 -10.35 -2.70
CA GLN A 99 15.29 -10.83 -2.25
C GLN A 99 15.29 -11.27 -0.78
N GLN A 100 14.22 -10.98 -0.03
CA GLN A 100 14.13 -11.39 1.37
C GLN A 100 13.94 -12.91 1.47
N ASN A 101 14.83 -13.55 2.22
CA ASN A 101 14.64 -14.96 2.60
C ASN A 101 13.72 -15.03 3.81
N VAL A 102 12.47 -15.43 3.60
CA VAL A 102 11.46 -15.55 4.64
C VAL A 102 11.20 -17.04 4.87
N GLU A 103 11.57 -17.53 6.05
CA GLU A 103 11.41 -18.95 6.41
C GLU A 103 9.96 -19.30 6.79
N GLU A 104 9.20 -18.32 7.27
CA GLU A 104 7.81 -18.53 7.68
C GLU A 104 6.87 -18.46 6.47
N GLU A 105 6.25 -19.59 6.14
CA GLU A 105 5.37 -19.73 4.96
C GLU A 105 4.20 -18.72 4.95
N GLU A 106 3.58 -18.47 6.10
CA GLU A 106 2.45 -17.53 6.20
C GLU A 106 2.88 -16.08 5.91
N LEU A 107 4.05 -15.67 6.41
CA LEU A 107 4.60 -14.35 6.12
C LEU A 107 5.01 -14.26 4.64
N GLN A 108 5.61 -15.32 4.09
CA GLN A 108 5.98 -15.37 2.68
C GLN A 108 4.74 -15.20 1.79
N LEU A 109 3.64 -15.87 2.12
CA LEU A 109 2.37 -15.74 1.38
C LEU A 109 1.80 -14.32 1.48
N PHE A 110 1.81 -13.72 2.66
CA PHE A 110 1.38 -12.33 2.87
C PHE A 110 2.19 -11.36 1.99
N LEU A 111 3.52 -11.46 2.02
CA LEU A 111 4.40 -10.60 1.24
C LEU A 111 4.26 -10.85 -0.28
N GLN A 112 4.01 -12.09 -0.70
CA GLN A 112 3.74 -12.41 -2.10
C GLN A 112 2.41 -11.81 -2.58
N GLN A 113 1.37 -11.87 -1.75
CA GLN A 113 0.07 -11.25 -2.06
C GLN A 113 0.19 -9.73 -2.13
N PHE A 114 0.90 -9.12 -1.18
CA PHE A 114 1.24 -7.70 -1.22
C PHE A 114 1.99 -7.33 -2.51
N HIS A 115 3.05 -8.08 -2.83
CA HIS A 115 3.84 -7.87 -4.03
C HIS A 115 2.99 -7.93 -5.30
N THR A 116 2.15 -8.97 -5.41
CA THR A 116 1.27 -9.19 -6.56
C THR A 116 0.31 -8.03 -6.73
N TRP A 117 -0.35 -7.60 -5.63
CA TRP A 117 -1.29 -6.49 -5.68
C TRP A 117 -0.63 -5.19 -6.14
N ILE A 118 0.52 -4.82 -5.57
CA ILE A 118 1.25 -3.60 -5.98
C ILE A 118 1.64 -3.70 -7.46
N SER A 119 2.18 -4.85 -7.89
CA SER A 119 2.61 -5.07 -9.28
C SER A 119 1.46 -4.93 -10.27
N GLU A 120 0.29 -5.47 -9.95
CA GLU A 120 -0.91 -5.36 -10.79
C GLU A 120 -1.39 -3.92 -10.90
N ARG A 121 -1.46 -3.19 -9.77
CA ARG A 121 -1.93 -1.79 -9.76
C ARG A 121 -0.97 -0.85 -10.49
N LEU A 122 0.33 -1.08 -10.40
CA LEU A 122 1.34 -0.29 -11.11
C LEU A 122 1.38 -0.53 -12.63
N GLN A 123 0.64 -1.51 -13.18
CA GLN A 123 0.52 -1.66 -14.63
C GLN A 123 -0.13 -0.43 -15.28
N SER A 124 -1.08 0.21 -14.57
CA SER A 124 -1.83 1.36 -15.06
C SER A 124 -1.73 2.61 -14.17
N ALA A 125 -1.15 2.51 -12.97
CA ALA A 125 -0.98 3.62 -12.06
C ALA A 125 0.43 4.24 -12.14
N GLU A 126 0.55 5.53 -11.84
CA GLU A 126 1.83 6.23 -11.72
C GLU A 126 2.49 6.07 -10.35
N GLY A 127 1.75 5.54 -9.38
CA GLY A 127 2.24 5.23 -8.05
C GLY A 127 1.13 4.68 -7.16
N ILE A 128 1.49 4.38 -5.92
CA ILE A 128 0.56 3.99 -4.86
C ILE A 128 0.76 4.96 -3.70
N GLU A 129 -0.33 5.52 -3.22
CA GLU A 129 -0.40 6.33 -2.01
C GLU A 129 -0.69 5.43 -0.82
N VAL A 130 0.07 5.62 0.26
CA VAL A 130 -0.15 4.94 1.53
C VAL A 130 -0.67 5.95 2.54
N THR A 131 -1.94 5.79 2.93
CA THR A 131 -2.60 6.67 3.91
C THR A 131 -2.80 5.93 5.22
N GLY A 132 -2.14 6.42 6.27
CA GLY A 132 -2.31 5.88 7.61
C GLY A 132 -3.40 6.58 8.41
N ASN A 133 -3.96 5.89 9.42
CA ASN A 133 -4.93 6.47 10.35
C ASN A 133 -4.61 6.16 11.82
N LEU A 134 -3.30 6.16 12.15
CA LEU A 134 -2.78 5.89 13.49
C LEU A 134 -2.96 7.05 14.47
#